data_AF-A0A2N1UKF9-F1
#
_entry.id   AF-A0A2N1UKF9-F1
#
_cell.length_a   1.000
_cell.length_b   1.000
_cell.length_c   1.000
_cell.angle_alpha   90.00
_cell.angle_beta   90.00
_cell.angle_gamma   90.00
#
_symmetry.space_group_name_H-M   'P 1'
#
loop_
_entity.id
_entity.type
_entity.pdbx_description
1 polymer ?
#
loop_
_entity_poly.entity_id
_entity_poly.type
_entity_poly.pdbx_seq_one_letter_code
_entity_poly.pdbx_strand_id
1 'polypeptide(L)'
;MIKRPNLHLCIDRQKVAGWENQVSPYIGGLLLTPAFVSAAFLFILSGCSNDSSRPDAAYEPPPLVETCPTCPKTVRQMLYDQVEDILTKLDNTGYSHRPFVLHPDYTELKNQTESTPIKSYDLFLDCSGFVGYYVLQGIAQPLYDQIPRCYSSCPSKSSDRPLAADFVDYFDELIAKFGGKEATSPDNACWGKVEYIKDALPGDVIAYLHEDNLDDKTAYCCYREGTKFITTSEKNKAECDVLPDGHIMYKAKLKDPDCDPCEQKCATYNTGHVLFIHALPYRSKEMKDNNDKYQWVVEVADSTNNPHANDSRKEGEDKSVYGSNTYHAWMVGKEGYVQRCQDGSYHRDCSVYGTSQDPDIKNIEIDAPKNDKHPYGYHPTGVGAGKMYVNDSMDGYRVKKEQDSPTAAKVVIGRPVPCKE
;
A
#
# COMPACT_ATOMS: atom_id res chain seq x y z
N MET A 1 -48.69 17.68 25.92
CA MET A 1 -49.47 16.46 25.62
C MET A 1 -49.74 16.42 24.12
N ILE A 2 -49.18 15.46 23.39
CA ILE A 2 -49.57 14.91 22.07
C ILE A 2 -48.64 13.70 21.88
N LYS A 3 -49.05 12.52 22.37
CA LYS A 3 -49.60 11.37 21.62
C LYS A 3 -48.70 10.84 20.49
N ARG A 4 -47.98 9.75 20.80
CA ARG A 4 -47.46 8.75 19.86
C ARG A 4 -48.61 7.91 19.28
N PRO A 5 -48.47 7.39 18.06
CA PRO A 5 -49.00 6.07 17.68
C PRO A 5 -47.83 5.19 17.16
N ASN A 6 -47.54 4.02 17.73
CA ASN A 6 -48.25 2.72 17.78
C ASN A 6 -47.62 1.72 16.80
N LEU A 7 -47.05 0.68 17.43
CA LEU A 7 -46.66 -0.61 16.88
C LEU A 7 -47.78 -1.26 16.06
N HIS A 8 -47.41 -1.89 14.95
CA HIS A 8 -48.12 -3.06 14.44
C HIS A 8 -47.18 -4.26 14.36
N LEU A 9 -47.45 -5.21 15.26
CA LEU A 9 -47.11 -6.62 15.13
C LEU A 9 -48.03 -7.24 14.07
N CYS A 10 -47.47 -8.08 13.20
CA CYS A 10 -48.20 -9.19 12.60
C CYS A 10 -47.40 -10.48 12.80
N ILE A 11 -48.06 -11.44 13.46
CA ILE A 11 -47.64 -12.81 13.69
C ILE A 11 -48.15 -13.67 12.52
N ASP A 12 -47.22 -14.41 11.92
CA ASP A 12 -47.26 -15.85 11.57
C ASP A 12 -48.49 -16.47 10.88
N ARG A 13 -48.26 -17.13 9.74
CA ARG A 13 -48.53 -18.58 9.58
C ARG A 13 -48.21 -19.14 8.19
N GLN A 14 -47.45 -20.25 8.23
CA GLN A 14 -47.68 -21.54 7.55
C GLN A 14 -47.15 -21.82 6.14
N LYS A 15 -46.59 -23.06 6.07
CA LYS A 15 -46.58 -24.08 4.98
C LYS A 15 -45.44 -23.91 3.94
N VAL A 16 -44.70 -24.94 3.50
CA VAL A 16 -44.92 -26.40 3.38
C VAL A 16 -43.57 -27.14 3.44
N ALA A 17 -43.59 -28.37 3.98
CA ALA A 17 -42.48 -29.33 3.97
C ALA A 17 -42.30 -30.01 2.60
N GLY A 18 -41.06 -30.27 2.19
CA GLY A 18 -40.73 -31.13 1.06
C GLY A 18 -39.51 -31.99 1.37
N TRP A 19 -39.75 -33.26 1.68
CA TRP A 19 -38.76 -34.33 1.75
C TRP A 19 -38.20 -34.66 0.36
N GLU A 20 -36.91 -34.98 0.27
CA GLU A 20 -36.43 -36.02 -0.63
C GLU A 20 -35.08 -36.58 -0.15
N ASN A 21 -35.12 -37.82 0.35
CA ASN A 21 -33.98 -38.72 0.51
C ASN A 21 -33.90 -39.59 -0.75
N GLN A 22 -32.73 -39.74 -1.34
CA GLN A 22 -32.41 -40.90 -2.17
C GLN A 22 -31.05 -41.48 -1.77
N VAL A 23 -31.07 -42.77 -1.49
CA VAL A 23 -29.94 -43.63 -1.17
C VAL A 23 -29.92 -44.78 -2.18
N SER A 24 -28.71 -45.27 -2.47
CA SER A 24 -28.35 -46.66 -2.87
C SER A 24 -28.29 -46.99 -4.38
N PRO A 25 -27.69 -48.12 -4.79
CA PRO A 25 -26.37 -48.71 -4.46
C PRO A 25 -25.62 -49.31 -5.70
N TYR A 26 -24.46 -49.95 -5.48
CA TYR A 26 -23.91 -51.22 -6.08
C TYR A 26 -22.38 -51.13 -6.34
N ILE A 27 -21.53 -51.86 -5.59
CA ILE A 27 -21.03 -53.27 -5.67
C ILE A 27 -19.67 -53.39 -6.39
N GLY A 28 -18.69 -53.94 -5.65
CA GLY A 28 -17.96 -55.15 -6.05
C GLY A 28 -16.48 -54.99 -6.44
N GLY A 29 -15.59 -55.71 -5.73
CA GLY A 29 -14.25 -56.00 -6.26
C GLY A 29 -13.17 -56.37 -5.24
N LEU A 30 -13.13 -57.64 -4.86
CA LEU A 30 -12.13 -58.32 -4.03
C LEU A 30 -10.78 -58.48 -4.79
N LEU A 31 -9.62 -58.47 -4.09
CA LEU A 31 -8.56 -59.52 -4.16
C LEU A 31 -7.22 -59.13 -3.49
N LEU A 32 -6.90 -59.90 -2.43
CA LEU A 32 -5.64 -60.56 -2.01
C LEU A 32 -4.24 -59.96 -2.33
N THR A 33 -3.45 -59.91 -1.25
CA THR A 33 -1.98 -59.75 -1.13
C THR A 33 -1.17 -60.88 -1.81
N PRO A 34 0.16 -60.70 -2.02
CA PRO A 34 1.11 -61.15 -1.00
C PRO A 34 2.30 -60.21 -0.74
N ALA A 35 2.87 -60.41 0.44
CA ALA A 35 4.07 -59.79 0.96
C ALA A 35 5.31 -60.01 0.09
N PHE A 36 6.14 -58.97 -0.04
CA PHE A 36 7.57 -59.12 -0.23
C PHE A 36 8.33 -58.15 0.67
N VAL A 37 9.14 -58.77 1.52
CA VAL A 37 10.22 -58.21 2.32
C VAL A 37 11.31 -57.71 1.36
N SER A 38 11.78 -56.47 1.51
CA SER A 38 13.16 -56.12 1.18
C SER A 38 13.61 -54.79 1.78
N ALA A 39 14.71 -54.91 2.52
CA ALA A 39 15.80 -53.95 2.70
C ALA A 39 15.44 -52.54 3.21
N ALA A 40 15.61 -52.39 4.52
CA ALA A 40 15.94 -51.12 5.15
C ALA A 40 17.23 -50.55 4.54
N PHE A 41 17.11 -49.54 3.68
CA PHE A 41 18.17 -48.57 3.42
C PHE A 41 18.00 -47.43 4.40
N LEU A 42 18.76 -47.48 5.49
CA LEU A 42 18.91 -46.41 6.45
C LEU A 42 19.77 -45.31 5.78
N PHE A 43 19.16 -44.46 4.97
CA PHE A 43 19.78 -43.17 4.64
C PHE A 43 19.70 -42.31 5.90
N ILE A 44 20.86 -42.13 6.53
CA ILE A 44 21.08 -41.06 7.50
C ILE A 44 20.89 -39.76 6.72
N LEU A 45 19.67 -39.21 6.77
CA LEU A 45 19.43 -37.82 6.46
C LEU A 45 20.18 -37.03 7.53
N SER A 46 21.39 -36.59 7.18
CA SER A 46 22.04 -35.48 7.87
C SER A 46 21.03 -34.35 7.89
N GLY A 47 20.54 -34.02 9.09
CA GLY A 47 19.62 -32.92 9.29
C GLY A 47 20.23 -31.67 8.66
N CYS A 48 19.55 -31.15 7.63
CA CYS A 48 19.68 -29.76 7.26
C CYS A 48 19.22 -28.96 8.48
N SER A 49 20.18 -28.59 9.33
CA SER A 49 20.01 -27.49 10.25
C SER A 49 19.58 -26.31 9.38
N ASN A 50 18.35 -25.84 9.59
CA ASN A 50 17.91 -24.52 9.12
C ASN A 50 18.76 -23.50 9.86
N ASP A 51 19.96 -23.28 9.35
CA ASP A 51 20.83 -22.20 9.78
C ASP A 51 20.27 -20.91 9.20
N SER A 52 19.18 -20.43 9.82
CA SER A 52 18.56 -19.13 9.57
C SER A 52 19.41 -17.95 10.08
N SER A 53 20.69 -18.20 10.38
CA SER A 53 21.64 -17.21 10.87
C SER A 53 22.59 -16.68 9.80
N ARG A 54 22.40 -17.02 8.50
CA ARG A 54 23.07 -16.26 7.45
C ARG A 54 22.59 -14.81 7.57
N PRO A 55 23.46 -13.86 7.96
CA PRO A 55 23.09 -12.46 7.91
C PRO A 55 22.73 -12.20 6.46
N ASP A 56 21.51 -11.70 6.23
CA ASP A 56 21.14 -11.11 4.95
C ASP A 56 22.32 -10.23 4.54
N ALA A 57 22.88 -10.52 3.35
CA ALA A 57 24.11 -9.91 2.88
C ALA A 57 24.08 -8.43 3.23
N ALA A 58 25.03 -8.00 4.07
CA ALA A 58 25.04 -6.67 4.68
C ALA A 58 24.66 -5.65 3.62
N TYR A 59 23.61 -4.88 3.89
CA TYR A 59 23.18 -3.78 3.06
C TYR A 59 24.41 -2.93 2.71
N GLU A 60 24.88 -3.03 1.46
CA GLU A 60 25.85 -2.09 0.94
C GLU A 60 25.03 -0.86 0.55
N PRO A 61 25.13 0.26 1.31
CA PRO A 61 24.39 1.45 0.96
C PRO A 61 24.75 1.84 -0.47
N PRO A 62 23.77 2.31 -1.26
CA PRO A 62 24.04 2.79 -2.61
C PRO A 62 25.18 3.82 -2.58
N PRO A 63 26.00 3.92 -3.65
CA PRO A 63 27.06 4.91 -3.70
C PRO A 63 26.47 6.29 -3.42
N LEU A 64 27.04 6.97 -2.42
CA LEU A 64 26.60 8.31 -2.04
C LEU A 64 26.62 9.20 -3.28
N VAL A 65 25.47 9.77 -3.62
CA VAL A 65 25.38 10.78 -4.65
C VAL A 65 26.18 11.98 -4.15
N GLU A 66 27.21 12.39 -4.90
CA GLU A 66 28.05 13.53 -4.52
C GLU A 66 27.18 14.80 -4.49
N THR A 67 26.79 15.23 -3.29
CA THR A 67 25.95 16.42 -3.12
C THR A 67 26.83 17.64 -2.96
N CYS A 68 26.60 18.64 -3.80
CA CYS A 68 27.16 19.98 -3.65
C CYS A 68 26.25 20.75 -2.67
N PRO A 69 26.68 21.02 -1.41
CA PRO A 69 25.78 21.58 -0.39
C PRO A 69 25.20 22.95 -0.76
N THR A 70 25.93 23.70 -1.60
CA THR A 70 25.55 25.04 -2.06
C THR A 70 24.84 25.06 -3.40
N CYS A 71 24.77 23.93 -4.11
CA CYS A 71 24.15 23.89 -5.41
C CYS A 71 22.61 23.88 -5.25
N PRO A 72 21.87 24.58 -6.10
CA PRO A 72 20.41 24.48 -6.11
C PRO A 72 20.01 23.01 -6.28
N LYS A 73 19.27 22.49 -5.31
CA LYS A 73 18.72 21.13 -5.39
C LYS A 73 17.62 21.09 -6.45
N THR A 74 17.53 19.98 -7.16
CA THR A 74 16.36 19.70 -7.99
C THR A 74 15.19 19.26 -7.12
N VAL A 75 13.95 19.41 -7.60
CA VAL A 75 12.75 18.98 -6.87
C VAL A 75 12.83 17.48 -6.57
N ARG A 76 13.36 16.68 -7.50
CA ARG A 76 13.64 15.26 -7.27
C ARG A 76 14.59 15.03 -6.09
N GLN A 77 15.69 15.79 -6.02
CA GLN A 77 16.62 15.71 -4.89
C GLN A 77 15.97 16.15 -3.58
N MET A 78 15.12 17.18 -3.59
CA MET A 78 14.36 17.60 -2.39
C MET A 78 13.42 16.49 -1.90
N LEU A 79 12.71 15.81 -2.81
CA LEU A 79 11.84 14.68 -2.46
C LEU A 79 12.66 13.52 -1.86
N TYR A 80 13.79 13.18 -2.49
CA TYR A 80 14.70 12.15 -1.99
C TYR A 80 15.23 12.49 -0.60
N ASP A 81 15.76 13.70 -0.42
CA ASP A 81 16.30 14.16 0.87
C ASP A 81 15.24 14.14 1.97
N GLN A 82 13.98 14.49 1.65
CA GLN A 82 12.88 14.43 2.62
C GLN A 82 12.57 12.98 3.04
N VAL A 83 12.59 12.04 2.10
CA VAL A 83 12.38 10.61 2.40
C VAL A 83 13.52 10.07 3.26
N GLU A 84 14.76 10.40 2.93
CA GLU A 84 15.95 10.06 3.73
C GLU A 84 15.88 10.64 5.14
N ASP A 85 15.55 11.92 5.27
CA ASP A 85 15.41 12.59 6.57
C ASP A 85 14.35 11.89 7.43
N ILE A 86 13.22 11.50 6.83
CA ILE A 86 12.18 10.74 7.52
C ILE A 86 12.69 9.37 7.97
N LEU A 87 13.24 8.57 7.07
CA LEU A 87 13.65 7.21 7.39
C LEU A 87 14.77 7.16 8.44
N THR A 88 15.71 8.11 8.39
CA THR A 88 16.82 8.22 9.35
C THR A 88 16.42 8.79 10.71
N LYS A 89 15.22 9.35 10.84
CA LYS A 89 14.70 9.95 12.08
C LYS A 89 13.33 9.40 12.49
N LEU A 90 12.85 8.35 11.83
CA LEU A 90 11.60 7.71 12.20
C LEU A 90 11.74 7.19 13.63
N ASP A 91 10.77 7.45 14.50
CA ASP A 91 10.75 6.95 15.87
C ASP A 91 9.58 5.97 16.05
N ASN A 92 8.39 6.36 15.58
CA ASN A 92 7.22 5.48 15.55
C ASN A 92 6.59 5.45 14.16
N THR A 93 6.10 4.29 13.76
CA THR A 93 5.27 4.18 12.57
C THR A 93 4.21 3.09 12.69
N GLY A 94 3.12 3.24 11.93
CA GLY A 94 2.07 2.24 11.82
C GLY A 94 1.22 2.49 10.59
N TYR A 95 0.36 1.52 10.26
CA TYR A 95 -0.54 1.63 9.12
C TYR A 95 -1.98 1.86 9.56
N SER A 96 -2.66 2.83 8.94
CA SER A 96 -4.07 3.12 9.24
C SER A 96 -4.82 3.53 7.99
N HIS A 97 -5.88 2.79 7.63
CA HIS A 97 -6.80 3.17 6.54
C HIS A 97 -7.71 4.35 6.89
N ARG A 98 -7.71 4.81 8.14
CA ARG A 98 -8.56 5.91 8.58
C ARG A 98 -7.89 7.25 8.29
N PRO A 99 -8.67 8.33 8.09
CA PRO A 99 -8.12 9.67 7.96
C PRO A 99 -7.14 9.96 9.09
N PHE A 100 -5.98 10.50 8.75
CA PHE A 100 -4.86 10.69 9.67
C PHE A 100 -5.30 11.51 10.88
N VAL A 101 -5.33 10.89 12.06
CA VAL A 101 -5.58 11.63 13.32
C VAL A 101 -4.37 12.50 13.67
N LEU A 102 -3.19 12.12 13.18
CA LEU A 102 -1.95 12.89 13.25
C LEU A 102 -1.61 13.38 11.83
N HIS A 103 -2.21 14.51 11.45
CA HIS A 103 -1.74 15.19 10.26
C HIS A 103 -0.30 15.66 10.50
N PRO A 104 0.57 15.56 9.48
CA PRO A 104 1.89 16.16 9.55
C PRO A 104 1.70 17.64 9.80
N ASP A 105 2.42 18.21 10.77
CA ASP A 105 2.49 19.66 10.83
C ASP A 105 3.41 20.13 9.70
N TYR A 106 2.82 20.34 8.52
CA TYR A 106 3.55 20.90 7.38
C TYR A 106 4.11 22.29 7.67
N THR A 107 3.65 22.97 8.73
CA THR A 107 4.25 24.21 9.21
C THR A 107 5.63 23.95 9.77
N GLU A 108 5.85 22.83 10.47
CA GLU A 108 7.18 22.42 10.92
C GLU A 108 8.08 22.12 9.72
N LEU A 109 7.58 21.37 8.72
CA LEU A 109 8.32 21.08 7.48
C LEU A 109 8.68 22.36 6.71
N LYS A 110 7.73 23.28 6.54
CA LYS A 110 7.95 24.55 5.81
C LYS A 110 8.81 25.55 6.57
N ASN A 111 8.75 25.53 7.90
CA ASN A 111 9.55 26.40 8.77
C ASN A 111 10.87 25.75 9.21
N GLN A 112 11.23 24.58 8.66
CA GLN A 112 12.55 24.01 8.83
C GLN A 112 13.59 25.03 8.35
N THR A 113 14.20 25.69 9.32
CA THR A 113 15.42 26.46 9.15
C THR A 113 16.57 25.56 9.59
N GLU A 114 17.78 25.81 9.10
CA GLU A 114 18.97 25.11 9.58
C GLU A 114 19.11 25.14 11.12
N SER A 115 18.48 26.11 11.80
CA SER A 115 18.49 26.28 13.26
C SER A 115 17.55 25.36 14.06
N THR A 116 16.57 24.69 13.44
CA THR A 116 15.62 23.84 14.18
C THR A 116 15.25 22.59 13.37
N PRO A 117 16.18 21.62 13.24
CA PRO A 117 15.89 20.38 12.52
C PRO A 117 14.85 19.55 13.27
N ILE A 118 13.96 18.89 12.54
CA ILE A 118 13.10 17.84 13.11
C ILE A 118 14.00 16.73 13.66
N LYS A 119 13.73 16.32 14.91
CA LYS A 119 14.52 15.31 15.63
C LYS A 119 14.01 13.91 15.42
N SER A 120 12.69 13.76 15.30
CA SER A 120 12.02 12.47 15.10
C SER A 120 10.70 12.60 14.35
N TYR A 121 10.26 11.52 13.74
CA TYR A 121 8.96 11.40 13.06
C TYR A 121 8.11 10.28 13.65
N ASP A 122 6.81 10.56 13.83
CA ASP A 122 5.80 9.59 14.27
C ASP A 122 4.70 9.45 13.20
N LEU A 123 4.83 8.44 12.34
CA LEU A 123 4.06 8.33 11.09
C LEU A 123 3.07 7.18 11.09
N PHE A 124 1.78 7.49 11.19
CA PHE A 124 0.69 6.50 11.11
C PHE A 124 -0.08 6.68 9.81
N LEU A 125 0.38 6.04 8.73
CA LEU A 125 -0.02 6.36 7.36
C LEU A 125 -0.60 5.14 6.61
N ASP A 126 -1.54 5.36 5.70
CA ASP A 126 -1.98 4.32 4.76
C ASP A 126 -1.00 4.19 3.58
N CYS A 127 -1.34 3.30 2.65
CA CYS A 127 -0.53 2.92 1.50
C CYS A 127 0.12 4.10 0.77
N SER A 128 -0.72 4.96 0.19
CA SER A 128 -0.26 6.10 -0.59
C SER A 128 -0.09 7.39 0.23
N GLY A 129 -0.44 7.35 1.52
CA GLY A 129 -0.32 8.48 2.44
C GLY A 129 1.12 8.93 2.65
N PHE A 130 2.09 8.01 2.64
CA PHE A 130 3.50 8.41 2.75
C PHE A 130 3.97 9.20 1.53
N VAL A 131 3.75 8.66 0.33
CA VAL A 131 4.22 9.31 -0.90
C VAL A 131 3.42 10.56 -1.24
N GLY A 132 2.11 10.40 -1.37
CA GLY A 132 1.23 11.49 -1.81
C GLY A 132 1.11 12.57 -0.74
N TYR A 133 0.63 12.19 0.44
CA TYR A 133 0.30 13.15 1.48
C TYR A 133 1.59 13.68 2.13
N TYR A 134 2.41 12.83 2.74
CA TYR A 134 3.50 13.31 3.57
C TYR A 134 4.61 14.01 2.78
N VAL A 135 5.05 13.42 1.67
CA VAL A 135 6.23 13.92 0.94
C VAL A 135 5.84 14.87 -0.20
N LEU A 136 4.99 14.44 -1.14
CA LEU A 136 4.64 15.28 -2.28
C LEU A 136 3.88 16.54 -1.87
N GLN A 137 2.88 16.44 -1.01
CA GLN A 137 2.14 17.61 -0.54
C GLN A 137 3.02 18.61 0.23
N GLY A 138 3.95 18.09 1.05
CA GLY A 138 4.84 18.90 1.89
C GLY A 138 5.88 19.69 1.09
N ILE A 139 6.47 19.05 0.06
CA ILE A 139 7.59 19.61 -0.70
C ILE A 139 7.15 20.27 -2.00
N ALA A 140 6.24 19.63 -2.74
CA ALA A 140 5.84 20.02 -4.09
C ALA A 140 4.33 19.89 -4.27
N GLN A 141 3.58 20.67 -3.48
CA GLN A 141 2.12 20.77 -3.55
C GLN A 141 1.59 20.87 -5.00
N PRO A 142 2.19 21.65 -5.93
CA PRO A 142 1.72 21.69 -7.31
C PRO A 142 1.80 20.35 -8.05
N LEU A 143 2.79 19.50 -7.77
CA LEU A 143 2.87 18.15 -8.33
C LEU A 143 1.78 17.26 -7.75
N TYR A 144 1.53 17.36 -6.44
CA TYR A 144 0.46 16.61 -5.79
C TYR A 144 -0.92 16.98 -6.35
N ASP A 145 -1.15 18.28 -6.60
CA ASP A 145 -2.43 18.78 -7.10
C ASP A 145 -2.72 18.45 -8.57
N GLN A 146 -1.67 18.23 -9.37
CA GLN A 146 -1.80 17.74 -10.75
C GLN A 146 -2.40 16.34 -10.86
N ILE A 147 -2.28 15.52 -9.80
CA ILE A 147 -2.76 14.14 -9.84
C ILE A 147 -4.28 14.15 -9.65
N PRO A 148 -5.03 13.54 -10.57
CA PRO A 148 -6.47 13.41 -10.46
C PRO A 148 -6.86 12.64 -9.19
N ARG A 149 -8.11 12.83 -8.74
CA ARG A 149 -8.68 12.14 -7.58
C ARG A 149 -9.90 11.33 -8.00
N CYS A 150 -9.82 10.74 -9.17
CA CYS A 150 -10.92 10.08 -9.84
C CYS A 150 -11.29 8.77 -9.12
N TYR A 151 -10.30 8.08 -8.55
CA TYR A 151 -10.52 6.84 -7.80
C TYR A 151 -10.93 7.06 -6.33
N SER A 152 -10.65 8.25 -5.77
CA SER A 152 -10.90 8.57 -4.36
C SER A 152 -12.21 9.35 -4.10
N SER A 153 -12.83 9.94 -5.14
CA SER A 153 -13.88 10.96 -5.03
C SER A 153 -15.33 10.46 -5.09
N CYS A 154 -15.60 9.20 -4.74
CA CYS A 154 -16.98 8.78 -4.47
C CYS A 154 -17.59 9.65 -3.36
N PRO A 155 -18.90 10.01 -3.42
CA PRO A 155 -19.52 11.02 -2.54
C PRO A 155 -19.54 10.68 -1.04
N SER A 156 -18.96 9.56 -0.59
CA SER A 156 -18.70 9.24 0.82
C SER A 156 -17.41 9.88 1.36
N LYS A 157 -17.31 11.20 1.24
CA LYS A 157 -16.74 12.14 2.23
C LYS A 157 -15.35 11.95 2.87
N SER A 158 -14.46 11.03 2.48
CA SER A 158 -13.29 10.78 3.34
C SER A 158 -11.91 10.64 2.71
N SER A 159 -11.71 10.89 1.41
CA SER A 159 -10.34 11.01 0.91
C SER A 159 -10.18 12.03 -0.21
N ASP A 160 -9.78 13.26 0.17
CA ASP A 160 -9.32 14.33 -0.72
C ASP A 160 -7.93 14.04 -1.34
N ARG A 161 -7.46 12.79 -1.30
CA ARG A 161 -6.12 12.37 -1.72
C ARG A 161 -6.15 11.38 -2.88
N PRO A 162 -5.20 11.44 -3.82
CA PRO A 162 -5.08 10.47 -4.91
C PRO A 162 -4.72 9.08 -4.37
N LEU A 163 -5.31 8.04 -4.98
CA LEU A 163 -5.01 6.63 -4.76
C LEU A 163 -3.99 6.14 -5.79
N ALA A 164 -3.43 4.93 -5.59
CA ALA A 164 -2.41 4.39 -6.49
C ALA A 164 -2.85 4.33 -7.96
N ALA A 165 -4.13 4.01 -8.21
CA ALA A 165 -4.69 4.01 -9.56
C ALA A 165 -4.67 5.41 -10.21
N ASP A 166 -4.94 6.47 -9.44
CA ASP A 166 -4.85 7.85 -9.95
C ASP A 166 -3.42 8.18 -10.42
N PHE A 167 -2.39 7.75 -9.68
CA PHE A 167 -1.01 7.92 -10.09
C PHE A 167 -0.69 7.12 -11.35
N VAL A 168 -1.16 5.87 -11.43
CA VAL A 168 -0.86 4.99 -12.55
C VAL A 168 -1.46 5.53 -13.84
N ASP A 169 -2.73 5.88 -13.84
CA ASP A 169 -3.42 6.40 -15.03
C ASP A 169 -2.81 7.74 -15.45
N TYR A 170 -2.62 8.66 -14.49
CA TYR A 170 -2.04 9.95 -14.76
C TYR A 170 -0.63 9.86 -15.36
N PHE A 171 0.27 9.05 -14.76
CA PHE A 171 1.63 8.88 -15.30
C PHE A 171 1.67 8.13 -16.62
N ASP A 172 0.71 7.23 -16.86
CA ASP A 172 0.67 6.49 -18.12
C ASP A 172 0.27 7.40 -19.30
N GLU A 173 -0.66 8.32 -19.05
CA GLU A 173 -1.16 9.30 -20.04
C GLU A 173 -0.17 10.42 -20.35
N LEU A 174 0.87 10.62 -19.54
CA LEU A 174 1.90 11.63 -19.80
C LEU A 174 2.61 11.36 -21.14
N ILE A 175 2.28 12.19 -22.14
CA ILE A 175 2.92 12.19 -23.47
C ILE A 175 4.38 12.64 -23.39
N ALA A 176 4.70 13.50 -22.41
CA ALA A 176 6.04 14.05 -22.24
C ALA A 176 7.02 12.99 -21.70
N LYS A 177 7.72 12.32 -22.62
CA LYS A 177 8.95 11.60 -22.30
C LYS A 177 9.95 12.58 -21.69
N PHE A 178 10.57 12.19 -20.57
CA PHE A 178 11.58 13.02 -19.92
C PHE A 178 12.68 13.46 -20.91
N GLY A 179 12.75 14.76 -21.19
CA GLY A 179 13.69 15.36 -22.14
C GLY A 179 15.06 15.75 -21.54
N GLY A 180 15.34 15.34 -20.30
CA GLY A 180 16.67 15.49 -19.68
C GLY A 180 16.83 16.64 -18.68
N LYS A 181 15.90 17.61 -18.60
CA LYS A 181 15.99 18.71 -17.61
C LYS A 181 15.17 18.39 -16.37
N GLU A 182 15.77 18.52 -15.19
CA GLU A 182 15.10 18.37 -13.89
C GLU A 182 14.53 19.71 -13.40
N ALA A 183 13.39 19.66 -12.70
CA ALA A 183 12.83 20.85 -12.07
C ALA A 183 13.74 21.31 -10.93
N THR A 184 14.03 22.61 -10.83
CA THR A 184 14.76 23.21 -9.71
C THR A 184 13.85 24.04 -8.79
N SER A 185 12.57 24.19 -9.14
CA SER A 185 11.57 24.92 -8.36
C SER A 185 10.33 24.04 -8.16
N PRO A 186 9.90 23.79 -6.90
CA PRO A 186 8.65 23.08 -6.63
C PRO A 186 7.41 23.78 -7.22
N ASP A 187 7.43 25.11 -7.28
CA ASP A 187 6.32 25.93 -7.78
C ASP A 187 6.11 25.83 -9.30
N ASN A 188 7.13 25.39 -10.03
CA ASN A 188 7.11 25.24 -11.49
C ASN A 188 7.49 23.82 -11.92
N ALA A 189 7.13 22.83 -11.10
CA ALA A 189 7.35 21.43 -11.38
C ALA A 189 6.08 20.79 -11.97
N CYS A 190 6.27 20.00 -13.02
CA CYS A 190 5.28 19.15 -13.65
C CYS A 190 5.75 17.70 -13.59
N TRP A 191 4.86 16.75 -13.88
CA TRP A 191 5.25 15.36 -14.03
C TRP A 191 5.75 15.05 -15.44
N GLY A 192 6.83 14.26 -15.52
CA GLY A 192 7.29 13.58 -16.72
C GLY A 192 7.27 12.06 -16.54
N LYS A 193 7.12 11.32 -17.63
CA LYS A 193 7.13 9.85 -17.63
C LYS A 193 8.55 9.32 -17.78
N VAL A 194 8.94 8.37 -16.92
CA VAL A 194 10.14 7.55 -17.10
C VAL A 194 9.73 6.24 -17.77
N GLU A 195 10.18 6.03 -19.01
CA GLU A 195 9.68 4.92 -19.85
C GLU A 195 10.23 3.54 -19.46
N TYR A 196 11.44 3.52 -18.93
CA TYR A 196 12.15 2.28 -18.63
C TYR A 196 12.65 2.33 -17.20
N ILE A 197 12.45 1.24 -16.46
CA ILE A 197 12.88 1.15 -15.07
C ILE A 197 14.39 1.39 -14.88
N LYS A 198 15.22 1.04 -15.87
CA LYS A 198 16.67 1.30 -15.86
C LYS A 198 17.05 2.78 -15.79
N ASP A 199 16.15 3.66 -16.23
CA ASP A 199 16.36 5.10 -16.32
C ASP A 199 15.80 5.82 -15.08
N ALA A 200 15.24 5.08 -14.13
CA ALA A 200 14.71 5.62 -12.89
C ALA A 200 15.83 6.06 -11.94
N LEU A 201 15.54 7.08 -11.13
CA LEU A 201 16.49 7.74 -10.25
C LEU A 201 15.91 7.87 -8.83
N PRO A 202 16.76 7.97 -7.79
CA PRO A 202 16.32 8.31 -6.45
C PRO A 202 15.46 9.58 -6.43
N GLY A 203 14.33 9.56 -5.72
CA GLY A 203 13.35 10.66 -5.67
C GLY A 203 12.29 10.63 -6.76
N ASP A 204 12.37 9.71 -7.74
CA ASP A 204 11.24 9.42 -8.63
C ASP A 204 10.12 8.71 -7.83
N VAL A 205 8.89 8.83 -8.32
CA VAL A 205 7.72 8.13 -7.77
C VAL A 205 7.38 6.96 -8.66
N ILE A 206 7.34 5.76 -8.10
CA ILE A 206 6.91 4.54 -8.77
C ILE A 206 5.52 4.15 -8.26
N ALA A 207 4.61 3.84 -9.17
CA ALA A 207 3.29 3.35 -8.85
C ALA A 207 3.01 2.06 -9.61
N TYR A 208 2.25 1.15 -9.01
CA TYR A 208 1.79 -0.04 -9.69
C TYR A 208 0.31 -0.30 -9.48
N LEU A 209 -0.32 -0.92 -10.49
CA LEU A 209 -1.74 -1.24 -10.53
C LEU A 209 -1.93 -2.73 -10.85
N HIS A 210 -2.73 -3.41 -10.04
CA HIS A 210 -3.20 -4.76 -10.30
C HIS A 210 -4.46 -4.69 -11.15
N GLU A 211 -4.30 -4.78 -12.48
CA GLU A 211 -5.43 -4.72 -13.42
C GLU A 211 -6.47 -5.81 -13.13
N ASP A 212 -6.02 -7.00 -12.69
CA ASP A 212 -6.92 -8.09 -12.28
C ASP A 212 -7.77 -7.76 -11.05
N ASN A 213 -7.41 -6.74 -10.28
CA ASN A 213 -8.19 -6.27 -9.14
C ASN A 213 -9.15 -5.14 -9.51
N LEU A 214 -9.22 -4.78 -10.80
CA LEU A 214 -10.22 -3.88 -11.35
C LEU A 214 -11.37 -4.68 -11.96
N ASP A 215 -12.59 -4.31 -11.61
CA ASP A 215 -13.83 -4.85 -12.16
C ASP A 215 -14.12 -4.17 -13.49
N ASP A 216 -13.80 -4.87 -14.58
CA ASP A 216 -14.04 -4.47 -15.96
C ASP A 216 -15.53 -4.25 -16.28
N LYS A 217 -16.43 -4.66 -15.38
CA LYS A 217 -17.88 -4.58 -15.56
C LYS A 217 -18.55 -3.51 -14.70
N THR A 218 -17.85 -2.95 -13.72
CA THR A 218 -18.47 -2.02 -12.77
C THR A 218 -17.67 -0.74 -12.73
N ALA A 219 -18.22 0.36 -13.21
CA ALA A 219 -17.52 1.65 -13.30
C ALA A 219 -17.52 2.40 -11.96
N TYR A 220 -16.40 3.03 -11.56
CA TYR A 220 -16.38 3.93 -10.39
C TYR A 220 -17.53 4.93 -10.57
N CYS A 221 -18.42 5.01 -9.58
CA CYS A 221 -19.61 5.88 -9.57
C CYS A 221 -20.87 5.44 -10.34
N CYS A 222 -20.92 4.26 -11.00
CA CYS A 222 -22.17 3.81 -11.62
C CYS A 222 -22.57 2.36 -11.26
N TYR A 223 -23.88 2.10 -11.20
CA TYR A 223 -24.46 0.76 -11.30
C TYR A 223 -25.30 0.68 -12.58
N ARG A 224 -25.44 -0.52 -13.14
CA ARG A 224 -26.10 -0.74 -14.42
C ARG A 224 -27.59 -0.99 -14.19
N GLU A 225 -28.44 -0.10 -14.70
CA GLU A 225 -29.90 -0.28 -14.75
C GLU A 225 -30.31 -0.46 -16.23
N GLY A 226 -30.48 -1.71 -16.65
CA GLY A 226 -30.74 -2.05 -18.05
C GLY A 226 -29.54 -1.76 -18.98
N THR A 227 -29.71 -0.85 -19.94
CA THR A 227 -28.66 -0.40 -20.87
C THR A 227 -27.96 0.89 -20.43
N LYS A 228 -28.35 1.47 -19.30
CA LYS A 228 -27.79 2.73 -18.81
C LYS A 228 -26.95 2.51 -17.55
N PHE A 229 -25.89 3.30 -17.44
CA PHE A 229 -25.11 3.43 -16.22
C PHE A 229 -25.65 4.63 -15.44
N ILE A 230 -25.93 4.46 -14.14
CA ILE A 230 -26.55 5.47 -13.27
C ILE A 230 -25.75 5.59 -11.98
N THR A 231 -25.58 6.81 -11.45
CA THR A 231 -24.93 7.07 -10.16
C THR A 231 -25.92 6.99 -8.99
N THR A 232 -25.46 6.63 -7.79
CA THR A 232 -26.32 6.38 -6.61
C THR A 232 -26.85 7.63 -5.90
N SER A 233 -26.55 8.83 -6.41
CA SER A 233 -27.09 10.08 -5.85
C SER A 233 -28.25 10.57 -6.72
N GLU A 234 -29.49 10.44 -6.23
CA GLU A 234 -30.71 10.94 -6.91
C GLU A 234 -30.66 12.43 -7.26
N LYS A 235 -29.77 13.21 -6.60
CA LYS A 235 -29.57 14.65 -6.85
C LYS A 235 -28.65 14.96 -8.04
N ASN A 236 -27.86 14.00 -8.52
CA ASN A 236 -26.89 14.17 -9.60
C ASN A 236 -27.19 13.18 -10.74
N LYS A 237 -28.42 13.21 -11.26
CA LYS A 237 -28.91 12.46 -12.43
C LYS A 237 -28.25 12.85 -13.77
N ALA A 238 -27.18 13.63 -13.75
CA ALA A 238 -26.38 13.87 -14.95
C ALA A 238 -25.61 12.57 -15.26
N GLU A 239 -25.53 12.25 -16.55
CA GLU A 239 -24.93 11.05 -17.12
C GLU A 239 -23.57 10.75 -16.48
N CYS A 240 -23.24 9.46 -16.29
CA CYS A 240 -21.93 9.05 -15.79
C CYS A 240 -20.85 9.87 -16.51
N ASP A 241 -20.01 10.56 -15.74
CA ASP A 241 -18.87 11.30 -16.27
C ASP A 241 -17.90 10.29 -16.89
N VAL A 242 -18.15 9.93 -18.16
CA VAL A 242 -17.06 9.72 -19.09
C VAL A 242 -16.23 10.99 -18.97
N LEU A 243 -14.97 10.86 -18.57
CA LEU A 243 -14.08 12.02 -18.51
C LEU A 243 -14.19 12.78 -19.85
N PRO A 244 -14.01 14.11 -19.89
CA PRO A 244 -14.17 14.88 -21.12
C PRO A 244 -13.35 14.36 -22.34
N ASP A 245 -12.36 13.51 -22.09
CA ASP A 245 -11.51 12.81 -23.06
C ASP A 245 -12.03 11.44 -23.54
N GLY A 246 -13.10 10.89 -22.96
CA GLY A 246 -13.66 9.59 -23.34
C GLY A 246 -13.33 8.42 -22.40
N HIS A 247 -12.54 8.62 -21.34
CA HIS A 247 -12.06 7.52 -20.50
C HIS A 247 -13.13 7.01 -19.51
N ILE A 248 -13.16 5.68 -19.30
CA ILE A 248 -14.07 4.97 -18.39
C ILE A 248 -13.27 4.45 -17.20
N MET A 249 -13.66 4.80 -15.98
CA MET A 249 -13.03 4.29 -14.75
C MET A 249 -13.65 2.98 -14.26
N TYR A 250 -12.83 1.99 -13.87
CA TYR A 250 -13.27 0.65 -13.42
C TYR A 250 -13.10 0.46 -11.91
N LYS A 251 -14.14 0.00 -11.19
CA LYS A 251 -14.14 -0.21 -9.71
C LYS A 251 -13.05 -1.19 -9.29
N ALA A 252 -12.53 -1.03 -8.07
CA ALA A 252 -11.88 -2.15 -7.41
C ALA A 252 -12.88 -3.32 -7.28
N LYS A 253 -12.47 -4.55 -7.63
CA LYS A 253 -13.27 -5.75 -7.39
C LYS A 253 -13.61 -5.83 -5.89
N LEU A 254 -14.87 -6.17 -5.59
CA LEU A 254 -15.26 -6.49 -4.22
C LEU A 254 -14.75 -7.89 -3.88
N LYS A 255 -14.28 -8.09 -2.65
CA LYS A 255 -13.93 -9.43 -2.15
C LYS A 255 -15.16 -10.32 -2.02
N ASP A 256 -16.28 -9.71 -1.63
CA ASP A 256 -17.60 -10.32 -1.61
C ASP A 256 -18.45 -9.67 -2.71
N PRO A 257 -18.78 -10.39 -3.80
CA PRO A 257 -19.54 -9.83 -4.92
C PRO A 257 -20.99 -9.48 -4.55
N ASP A 258 -21.53 -10.06 -3.47
CA ASP A 258 -22.90 -9.82 -3.00
C ASP A 258 -22.96 -8.66 -1.99
N CYS A 259 -21.81 -8.11 -1.61
CA CYS A 259 -21.74 -6.97 -0.70
C CYS A 259 -22.22 -5.69 -1.40
N ASP A 260 -23.23 -5.03 -0.83
CA ASP A 260 -23.68 -3.72 -1.30
C ASP A 260 -22.74 -2.61 -0.78
N PRO A 261 -21.94 -1.97 -1.65
CA PRO A 261 -21.00 -0.93 -1.25
C PRO A 261 -21.68 0.34 -0.73
N CYS A 262 -23.00 0.50 -0.93
CA CYS A 262 -23.78 1.66 -0.48
C CYS A 262 -24.38 1.46 0.91
N GLU A 263 -24.65 0.22 1.31
CA GLU A 263 -25.25 -0.11 2.61
C GLU A 263 -24.24 -0.63 3.63
N GLN A 264 -23.12 -1.21 3.18
CA GLN A 264 -22.14 -1.87 4.04
C GLN A 264 -20.69 -1.50 3.68
N LYS A 265 -19.78 -1.63 4.66
CA LYS A 265 -18.33 -1.51 4.43
C LYS A 265 -17.83 -2.74 3.68
N CYS A 266 -17.96 -2.74 2.36
CA CYS A 266 -17.44 -3.82 1.52
C CYS A 266 -15.92 -3.77 1.44
N ALA A 267 -15.28 -4.91 1.67
CA ALA A 267 -13.85 -5.05 1.46
C ALA A 267 -13.54 -5.13 -0.04
N THR A 268 -12.62 -4.31 -0.51
CA THR A 268 -12.14 -4.33 -1.90
C THR A 268 -10.81 -5.06 -2.02
N TYR A 269 -10.49 -5.53 -3.23
CA TYR A 269 -9.12 -5.94 -3.55
C TYR A 269 -8.20 -4.71 -3.62
N ASN A 270 -6.92 -4.93 -3.28
CA ASN A 270 -5.91 -3.88 -3.38
C ASN A 270 -5.68 -3.56 -4.86
N THR A 271 -5.98 -2.33 -5.29
CA THR A 271 -5.79 -1.91 -6.66
C THR A 271 -4.34 -1.62 -7.00
N GLY A 272 -3.49 -1.30 -6.02
CA GLY A 272 -2.12 -0.89 -6.31
C GLY A 272 -1.34 -0.30 -5.14
N HIS A 273 -0.18 0.27 -5.43
CA HIS A 273 0.63 0.98 -4.44
C HIS A 273 1.44 2.11 -5.06
N VAL A 274 1.90 3.05 -4.24
CA VAL A 274 2.76 4.17 -4.62
C VAL A 274 3.96 4.20 -3.69
N LEU A 275 5.15 4.24 -4.26
CA LEU A 275 6.42 4.19 -3.56
C LEU A 275 7.36 5.28 -4.08
N PHE A 276 8.38 5.62 -3.30
CA PHE A 276 9.53 6.38 -3.78
C PHE A 276 10.63 5.43 -4.22
N ILE A 277 11.27 5.73 -5.34
CA ILE A 277 12.54 5.11 -5.70
C ILE A 277 13.63 5.73 -4.83
N HIS A 278 14.36 4.88 -4.15
CA HIS A 278 15.30 5.24 -3.11
C HIS A 278 16.75 5.07 -3.54
N ALA A 279 17.03 4.09 -4.40
CA ALA A 279 18.36 3.87 -4.98
C ALA A 279 18.29 3.69 -6.50
N LEU A 280 19.44 3.78 -7.15
CA LEU A 280 19.57 3.47 -8.56
C LEU A 280 19.19 2.00 -8.83
N PRO A 281 18.33 1.72 -9.81
CA PRO A 281 17.99 0.36 -10.18
C PRO A 281 19.21 -0.40 -10.72
N TYR A 282 19.27 -1.70 -10.42
CA TYR A 282 20.30 -2.59 -10.96
C TYR A 282 19.71 -3.92 -11.39
N ARG A 283 20.36 -4.64 -12.32
CA ARG A 283 19.89 -5.96 -12.73
C ARG A 283 20.15 -6.99 -11.64
N SER A 284 19.12 -7.76 -11.29
CA SER A 284 19.27 -8.94 -10.45
C SER A 284 20.19 -9.96 -11.12
N LYS A 285 20.99 -10.67 -10.33
CA LYS A 285 21.80 -11.80 -10.82
C LYS A 285 21.09 -13.14 -10.67
N GLU A 286 19.95 -13.17 -9.99
CA GLU A 286 19.31 -14.39 -9.51
C GLU A 286 17.84 -14.46 -9.93
N MET A 287 17.17 -13.32 -10.03
CA MET A 287 15.73 -13.24 -10.31
C MET A 287 15.49 -12.98 -11.78
N LYS A 288 14.86 -13.94 -12.45
CA LYS A 288 14.40 -13.83 -13.83
C LYS A 288 12.88 -13.73 -13.90
N ASP A 289 12.38 -13.01 -14.90
CA ASP A 289 10.97 -12.96 -15.26
C ASP A 289 10.55 -14.23 -16.02
N ASN A 290 9.28 -14.30 -16.43
CA ASN A 290 8.72 -15.44 -17.15
C ASN A 290 9.33 -15.61 -18.57
N ASN A 291 10.07 -14.62 -19.07
CA ASN A 291 10.74 -14.63 -20.37
C ASN A 291 12.25 -14.89 -20.24
N ASP A 292 12.69 -15.43 -19.09
CA ASP A 292 14.11 -15.71 -18.77
C ASP A 292 15.02 -14.46 -18.76
N LYS A 293 14.46 -13.25 -18.65
CA LYS A 293 15.23 -12.01 -18.50
C LYS A 293 15.39 -11.67 -17.03
N TYR A 294 16.59 -11.24 -16.63
CA TYR A 294 16.83 -10.79 -15.26
C TYR A 294 16.00 -9.56 -14.91
N GLN A 295 15.27 -9.59 -13.80
CA GLN A 295 14.49 -8.44 -13.33
C GLN A 295 15.39 -7.31 -12.85
N TRP A 296 14.85 -6.09 -12.83
CA TRP A 296 15.48 -4.94 -12.20
C TRP A 296 15.17 -4.95 -10.71
N VAL A 297 16.17 -4.79 -9.87
CA VAL A 297 16.03 -4.54 -8.45
C VAL A 297 16.00 -3.04 -8.23
N VAL A 298 14.98 -2.59 -7.51
CA VAL A 298 14.71 -1.18 -7.21
C VAL A 298 14.58 -1.08 -5.70
N GLU A 299 15.40 -0.26 -5.06
CA GLU A 299 15.17 0.05 -3.65
C GLU A 299 14.09 1.11 -3.58
N VAL A 300 13.08 0.85 -2.75
CA VAL A 300 11.88 1.66 -2.64
C VAL A 300 11.57 1.96 -1.18
N ALA A 301 10.91 3.10 -0.94
CA ALA A 301 10.36 3.46 0.36
C ALA A 301 8.86 3.72 0.25
N ASP A 302 8.09 3.16 1.17
CA ASP A 302 6.63 3.25 1.18
C ASP A 302 6.06 3.16 2.61
N SER A 303 4.72 3.25 2.73
CA SER A 303 3.99 2.87 3.94
C SER A 303 3.10 1.68 3.62
N THR A 304 3.14 0.66 4.44
CA THR A 304 2.52 -0.61 4.09
C THR A 304 1.93 -1.35 5.26
N ASN A 305 0.94 -2.20 4.97
CA ASN A 305 0.37 -3.12 5.91
C ASN A 305 1.21 -4.39 6.08
N ASN A 306 2.29 -4.60 5.33
CA ASN A 306 3.17 -5.75 5.47
C ASN A 306 4.60 -5.34 5.13
N PRO A 307 5.64 -5.85 5.82
CA PRO A 307 7.03 -5.58 5.46
C PRO A 307 7.27 -5.85 3.96
N HIS A 308 7.52 -4.80 3.18
CA HIS A 308 7.92 -4.97 1.79
C HIS A 308 9.36 -5.41 1.75
N ALA A 309 9.63 -6.48 1.00
CA ALA A 309 10.90 -6.69 0.34
C ALA A 309 12.20 -6.48 1.16
N ASN A 310 12.42 -7.39 2.11
CA ASN A 310 13.60 -7.38 2.97
C ASN A 310 13.71 -6.15 3.88
N ASP A 311 12.61 -5.43 4.10
CA ASP A 311 12.50 -4.65 5.30
C ASP A 311 12.86 -5.52 6.52
N SER A 312 13.75 -5.00 7.37
CA SER A 312 14.30 -5.68 8.55
C SER A 312 13.24 -6.19 9.53
N ARG A 313 12.00 -5.67 9.44
CA ARG A 313 10.83 -6.06 10.22
C ARG A 313 10.54 -7.57 10.12
N LYS A 314 10.88 -8.32 11.16
CA LYS A 314 10.48 -9.73 11.33
C LYS A 314 9.12 -9.83 12.01
N GLU A 315 8.41 -10.93 11.77
CA GLU A 315 7.16 -11.22 12.48
C GLU A 315 7.40 -11.28 13.99
N GLY A 316 6.59 -10.55 14.76
CA GLY A 316 6.72 -10.46 16.22
C GLY A 316 7.77 -9.46 16.73
N GLU A 317 8.52 -8.80 15.83
CA GLU A 317 9.41 -7.70 16.18
C GLU A 317 8.75 -6.37 15.81
N ASP A 318 8.57 -5.48 16.80
CA ASP A 318 8.06 -4.12 16.60
C ASP A 318 9.17 -3.10 16.36
N LYS A 319 10.42 -3.56 16.21
CA LYS A 319 11.57 -2.72 15.87
C LYS A 319 11.97 -2.97 14.43
N SER A 320 12.26 -1.88 13.74
CA SER A 320 12.84 -1.87 12.41
C SER A 320 14.12 -1.04 12.41
N VAL A 321 14.98 -1.29 11.43
CA VAL A 321 16.24 -0.60 11.24
C VAL A 321 16.33 -0.04 9.83
N TYR A 322 16.71 1.23 9.72
CA TYR A 322 17.07 1.86 8.47
C TYR A 322 18.39 2.63 8.66
N GLY A 323 19.44 2.23 7.93
CA GLY A 323 20.78 2.76 8.16
C GLY A 323 21.25 2.52 9.60
N SER A 324 21.53 3.60 10.33
CA SER A 324 21.83 3.56 11.78
C SER A 324 20.61 3.82 12.67
N ASN A 325 19.46 4.15 12.10
CA ASN A 325 18.25 4.45 12.86
C ASN A 325 17.51 3.17 13.23
N THR A 326 17.02 3.09 14.48
CA THR A 326 16.14 2.02 14.95
C THR A 326 14.84 2.65 15.39
N TYR A 327 13.72 2.16 14.86
CA TYR A 327 12.41 2.76 15.06
C TYR A 327 11.35 1.71 15.38
N HIS A 328 10.25 2.15 16.00
CA HIS A 328 9.12 1.31 16.37
C HIS A 328 8.10 1.21 15.23
N ALA A 329 8.02 0.04 14.59
CA ALA A 329 7.00 -0.29 13.61
C ALA A 329 5.85 -1.02 14.31
N TRP A 330 4.84 -0.27 14.71
CA TRP A 330 3.72 -0.77 15.48
C TRP A 330 2.95 -1.83 14.70
N MET A 331 2.78 -2.97 15.35
CA MET A 331 2.06 -4.10 14.78
C MET A 331 0.56 -3.81 14.77
N VAL A 332 -0.17 -4.47 13.86
CA VAL A 332 -1.61 -4.61 14.02
C VAL A 332 -1.83 -5.51 15.22
N GLY A 333 -2.70 -5.11 16.15
CA GLY A 333 -2.91 -5.86 17.39
C GLY A 333 -4.36 -6.23 17.67
N LYS A 334 -4.60 -7.06 18.70
CA LYS A 334 -5.95 -7.44 19.13
C LYS A 334 -6.86 -6.23 19.40
N GLU A 335 -6.28 -5.19 19.98
CA GLU A 335 -6.97 -3.93 20.28
C GLU A 335 -6.96 -2.93 19.11
N GLY A 336 -6.08 -3.13 18.12
CA GLY A 336 -6.07 -2.34 16.89
C GLY A 336 -5.71 -0.86 17.07
N TYR A 337 -5.13 -0.43 18.20
CA TYR A 337 -4.69 0.95 18.41
C TYR A 337 -3.35 1.07 19.14
N VAL A 338 -2.76 2.26 19.05
CA VAL A 338 -1.66 2.77 19.89
C VAL A 338 -2.14 4.07 20.53
N GLN A 339 -1.75 4.30 21.77
CA GLN A 339 -2.08 5.49 22.53
C GLN A 339 -0.89 6.45 22.52
N ARG A 340 -1.16 7.72 22.23
CA ARG A 340 -0.21 8.79 22.54
C ARG A 340 -0.46 9.24 23.98
N CYS A 341 0.52 9.02 24.85
CA CYS A 341 0.47 9.36 26.26
C CYS A 341 0.73 10.86 26.48
N GLN A 342 0.50 11.34 27.71
CA GLN A 342 0.59 12.75 28.07
C GLN A 342 2.00 13.33 27.89
N ASP A 343 3.03 12.53 28.14
CA ASP A 343 4.43 12.89 27.92
C ASP A 343 4.85 12.88 26.43
N GLY A 344 3.91 12.54 25.53
CA GLY A 344 4.12 12.45 24.10
C GLY A 344 4.58 11.08 23.61
N SER A 345 4.87 10.13 24.51
CA SER A 345 5.28 8.77 24.16
C SER A 345 4.14 7.95 23.54
N TYR A 346 4.49 6.85 22.88
CA TYR A 346 3.54 5.96 22.19
C TYR A 346 3.53 4.59 22.84
N HIS A 347 2.38 4.14 23.33
CA HIS A 347 2.23 2.87 24.03
C HIS A 347 0.90 2.18 23.72
N ARG A 348 0.80 0.86 23.94
CA ARG A 348 -0.50 0.16 23.88
C ARG A 348 -1.41 0.53 25.04
N ASP A 349 -0.82 0.85 26.18
CA ASP A 349 -1.52 1.23 27.40
C ASP A 349 -0.73 2.33 28.13
N CYS A 350 -1.31 3.52 28.21
CA CYS A 350 -0.76 4.66 28.93
C CYS A 350 -0.99 4.59 30.45
N SER A 351 -1.62 3.54 31.00
CA SER A 351 -1.91 3.42 32.44
C SER A 351 -0.67 3.44 33.33
N VAL A 352 0.49 3.06 32.78
CA VAL A 352 1.79 3.13 33.48
C VAL A 352 2.53 4.46 33.25
N TYR A 353 2.04 5.29 32.34
CA TYR A 353 2.57 6.62 31.97
C TYR A 353 1.65 7.78 32.42
N GLY A 354 0.60 7.49 33.18
CA GLY A 354 -0.40 8.46 33.64
C GLY A 354 -1.70 7.79 34.07
N THR A 355 -2.70 8.58 34.47
CA THR A 355 -4.03 8.01 34.78
C THR A 355 -4.75 7.63 33.49
N SER A 356 -5.19 6.38 33.36
CA SER A 356 -5.89 5.83 32.17
C SER A 356 -7.24 6.50 31.84
N GLN A 357 -7.70 7.44 32.67
CA GLN A 357 -8.92 8.23 32.45
C GLN A 357 -8.64 9.65 31.96
N ASP A 358 -7.39 9.97 31.63
CA ASP A 358 -7.03 11.29 31.15
C ASP A 358 -7.64 11.53 29.75
N PRO A 359 -8.45 12.60 29.58
CA PRO A 359 -9.04 12.95 28.28
C PRO A 359 -8.00 13.29 27.19
N ASP A 360 -6.75 13.56 27.57
CA ASP A 360 -5.68 13.91 26.63
C ASP A 360 -5.04 12.67 25.97
N ILE A 361 -5.32 11.45 26.44
CA ILE A 361 -4.86 10.21 25.80
C ILE A 361 -5.55 10.07 24.43
N LYS A 362 -4.75 10.09 23.35
CA LYS A 362 -5.26 9.92 21.98
C LYS A 362 -5.05 8.49 21.51
N ASN A 363 -6.16 7.81 21.23
CA ASN A 363 -6.12 6.50 20.56
C ASN A 363 -5.93 6.71 19.05
N ILE A 364 -4.86 6.13 18.52
CA ILE A 364 -4.53 6.10 17.10
C ILE A 364 -4.79 4.68 16.62
N GLU A 365 -5.81 4.51 15.79
CA GLU A 365 -6.18 3.19 15.30
C GLU A 365 -5.20 2.71 14.23
N ILE A 366 -4.64 1.53 14.44
CA ILE A 366 -3.84 0.76 13.48
C ILE A 366 -4.78 -0.28 12.86
N ASP A 367 -5.55 0.16 11.88
CA ASP A 367 -6.55 -0.64 11.18
C ASP A 367 -5.96 -1.23 9.90
N ALA A 368 -5.19 -2.31 10.03
CA ALA A 368 -4.94 -3.19 8.89
C ALA A 368 -6.02 -4.28 8.82
N PRO A 369 -6.37 -4.75 7.61
CA PRO A 369 -7.41 -5.75 7.45
C PRO A 369 -6.99 -6.99 8.24
N LYS A 370 -7.85 -7.47 9.14
CA LYS A 370 -7.67 -8.77 9.77
C LYS A 370 -7.58 -9.80 8.65
N ASN A 371 -6.38 -10.33 8.43
CA ASN A 371 -6.17 -11.36 7.43
C ASN A 371 -6.29 -12.71 8.13
N ASP A 372 -7.32 -13.49 7.81
CA ASP A 372 -7.54 -14.83 8.35
C ASP A 372 -6.34 -15.77 8.07
N LYS A 373 -5.47 -15.42 7.10
CA LYS A 373 -4.22 -16.14 6.81
C LYS A 373 -3.09 -15.89 7.82
N HIS A 374 -3.23 -14.91 8.71
CA HIS A 374 -2.32 -14.70 9.84
C HIS A 374 -3.07 -14.98 11.15
N PRO A 375 -3.30 -16.27 11.48
CA PRO A 375 -4.02 -16.66 12.71
C PRO A 375 -3.34 -16.17 14.00
N TYR A 376 -2.08 -15.73 13.91
CA TYR A 376 -1.30 -15.17 15.02
C TYR A 376 -1.19 -13.64 15.04
N GLY A 377 -1.84 -12.91 14.12
CA GLY A 377 -2.41 -11.59 14.39
C GLY A 377 -1.49 -10.39 14.66
N TYR A 378 -0.17 -10.46 14.40
CA TYR A 378 0.73 -9.31 14.59
C TYR A 378 1.83 -9.27 13.52
N HIS A 379 1.66 -8.43 12.51
CA HIS A 379 2.76 -8.04 11.63
C HIS A 379 3.02 -6.53 11.80
N PRO A 380 4.29 -6.09 11.79
CA PRO A 380 4.62 -4.68 11.88
C PRO A 380 4.19 -3.97 10.60
N THR A 381 3.74 -2.73 10.75
CA THR A 381 3.16 -1.93 9.67
C THR A 381 3.74 -0.53 9.64
N GLY A 382 3.39 0.25 8.63
CA GLY A 382 3.83 1.64 8.48
C GLY A 382 5.01 1.79 7.52
N VAL A 383 5.76 2.87 7.70
CA VAL A 383 6.82 3.32 6.80
C VAL A 383 8.05 2.42 6.87
N GLY A 384 8.63 2.12 5.72
CA GLY A 384 9.87 1.37 5.62
C GLY A 384 10.52 1.48 4.25
N ALA A 385 11.65 0.79 4.09
CA ALA A 385 12.37 0.68 2.83
C ALA A 385 12.70 -0.78 2.52
N GLY A 386 12.69 -1.13 1.23
CA GLY A 386 12.90 -2.50 0.76
C GLY A 386 13.21 -2.58 -0.73
N LYS A 387 13.24 -3.81 -1.28
CA LYS A 387 13.63 -4.13 -2.67
C LYS A 387 12.48 -4.65 -3.55
N MET A 388 11.99 -3.83 -4.47
CA MET A 388 11.07 -4.30 -5.50
C MET A 388 11.83 -4.91 -6.68
N TYR A 389 11.38 -6.06 -7.19
CA TYR A 389 11.92 -6.68 -8.40
C TYR A 389 10.96 -6.45 -9.56
N VAL A 390 11.32 -5.64 -10.54
CA VAL A 390 10.43 -5.20 -11.63
C VAL A 390 10.86 -5.85 -12.94
N ASN A 391 9.89 -6.33 -13.73
CA ASN A 391 10.14 -6.82 -15.07
C ASN A 391 10.71 -5.72 -15.98
N ASP A 392 11.45 -6.11 -17.02
CA ASP A 392 12.00 -5.14 -17.98
C ASP A 392 10.90 -4.36 -18.72
N SER A 393 9.78 -5.02 -18.99
CA SER A 393 8.57 -4.48 -19.61
C SER A 393 7.68 -3.70 -18.66
N MET A 394 7.99 -3.65 -17.35
CA MET A 394 7.18 -2.97 -16.34
C MET A 394 5.73 -3.48 -16.25
N ASP A 395 5.50 -4.75 -16.62
CA ASP A 395 4.19 -5.45 -16.61
C ASP A 395 4.03 -6.43 -15.44
N GLY A 396 4.99 -6.43 -14.52
CA GLY A 396 4.92 -7.23 -13.31
C GLY A 396 6.08 -6.97 -12.37
N TYR A 397 5.90 -7.40 -11.12
CA TYR A 397 6.89 -7.25 -10.08
C TYR A 397 6.88 -8.39 -9.06
N ARG A 398 7.91 -8.44 -8.21
CA ARG A 398 7.94 -9.23 -6.98
C ARG A 398 8.36 -8.32 -5.82
N VAL A 399 7.80 -8.58 -4.65
CA VAL A 399 8.24 -7.95 -3.38
C VAL A 399 9.09 -8.91 -2.55
N LYS A 400 9.33 -10.14 -3.00
CA LYS A 400 10.16 -11.12 -2.32
C LYS A 400 10.91 -11.97 -3.33
N LYS A 401 12.11 -12.41 -2.96
CA LYS A 401 12.94 -13.27 -3.80
C LYS A 401 12.33 -14.65 -3.97
N GLU A 402 11.64 -15.14 -2.94
CA GLU A 402 11.05 -16.48 -2.88
C GLU A 402 9.75 -16.61 -3.68
N GLN A 403 9.27 -15.52 -4.30
CA GLN A 403 8.03 -15.54 -5.05
C GLN A 403 8.25 -16.22 -6.41
N ASP A 404 7.63 -17.39 -6.61
CA ASP A 404 7.81 -18.24 -7.79
C ASP A 404 7.65 -17.48 -9.12
N SER A 405 6.61 -16.65 -9.23
CA SER A 405 6.31 -15.86 -10.42
C SER A 405 6.12 -14.38 -10.09
N PRO A 406 6.45 -13.45 -11.02
CA PRO A 406 6.09 -12.06 -10.85
C PRO A 406 4.57 -11.92 -10.75
N THR A 407 4.11 -11.07 -9.85
CA THR A 407 2.72 -10.62 -9.83
C THR A 407 2.49 -9.73 -11.04
N ALA A 408 1.50 -10.06 -11.85
CA ALA A 408 1.06 -9.21 -12.95
C ALA A 408 0.58 -7.85 -12.40
N ALA A 409 1.16 -6.78 -12.91
CA ALA A 409 0.80 -5.42 -12.54
C ALA A 409 1.39 -4.44 -13.55
N LYS A 410 0.63 -3.41 -13.88
CA LYS A 410 1.14 -2.28 -14.65
C LYS A 410 1.96 -1.39 -13.72
N VAL A 411 3.25 -1.25 -13.98
CA VAL A 411 4.17 -0.40 -13.23
C VAL A 411 4.46 0.85 -14.05
N VAL A 412 4.41 2.03 -13.44
CA VAL A 412 4.75 3.31 -14.08
C VAL A 412 5.56 4.19 -13.13
N ILE A 413 6.30 5.13 -13.69
CA ILE A 413 7.21 6.00 -12.94
C ILE A 413 7.03 7.45 -13.38
N GLY A 414 6.76 8.31 -12.41
CA GLY A 414 6.69 9.75 -12.56
C GLY A 414 7.96 10.42 -12.03
N ARG A 415 8.46 11.39 -12.78
CA ARG A 415 9.60 12.24 -12.40
C ARG A 415 9.21 13.72 -12.39
N PRO A 416 9.59 14.50 -11.36
CA PRO A 416 9.48 15.96 -11.40
C PRO A 416 10.33 16.57 -12.53
N VAL A 417 9.71 17.35 -13.41
CA VAL A 417 10.34 18.06 -14.54
C VAL A 417 9.91 19.52 -14.55
N PRO A 418 10.66 20.45 -15.16
CA PRO A 418 10.17 21.81 -15.35
C PRO A 418 8.89 21.77 -16.21
N CYS A 419 7.86 22.52 -15.81
CA CYS A 419 6.71 22.70 -16.67
C CYS A 419 7.12 23.36 -18.00
N LYS A 420 6.52 22.93 -19.12
CA LYS A 420 6.68 23.63 -20.39
C LYS A 420 5.84 24.90 -20.33
N GLU A 421 6.45 26.03 -20.63
CA GLU A 421 5.75 27.31 -20.83
C GLU A 421 4.81 27.26 -22.04
#